data_AF-A0A423XC29-F1
#
_entry.id   AF-A0A423XC29-F1
#
_cell.length_a   1.000
_cell.length_b   1.000
_cell.length_c   1.000
_cell.angle_alpha   90.00
_cell.angle_beta   90.00
_cell.angle_gamma   90.00
#
_symmetry.space_group_name_H-M   'P 1'
#
loop_
_entity.id
_entity.type
_entity.pdbx_description
1 polymer ?
#
loop_
_entity_poly.entity_id
_entity_poly.type
_entity_poly.pdbx_seq_one_letter_code
_entity_poly.pdbx_strand_id
1 'polypeptide(L)'
;MHFANLALLLHLLVEVPASVSFLLAAPRQLRKHNPSPEAVLICQSYGGLLLSTNVLCFLFLVYRGGDFDDATAILAASLAVYHVFPIWRAWVRIRSQGGWPGRGWAQQAETLGGI
;
A
#
# COMPACT_ATOMS: atom_id res chain seq x y z
N MET A 1 -19.08 4.40 -20.00
CA MET A 1 -18.16 4.24 -18.87
C MET A 1 -17.55 5.61 -18.58
N HIS A 2 -17.96 6.27 -17.49
CA HIS A 2 -17.44 7.61 -17.15
C HIS A 2 -15.95 7.51 -16.80
N PHE A 3 -15.13 8.51 -17.14
CA PHE A 3 -13.67 8.48 -16.91
C PHE A 3 -13.30 8.21 -15.45
N ALA A 4 -14.15 8.60 -14.51
CA ALA A 4 -13.95 8.39 -13.10
C ALA A 4 -14.25 6.95 -12.61
N ASN A 5 -15.01 6.14 -13.37
CA ASN A 5 -15.10 4.70 -13.14
C ASN A 5 -13.75 4.03 -13.44
N LEU A 6 -12.94 4.61 -14.32
CA LEU A 6 -11.61 4.13 -14.67
C LEU A 6 -10.63 4.33 -13.50
N ALA A 7 -10.74 5.44 -12.77
CA ALA A 7 -9.96 5.68 -11.55
C ALA A 7 -10.28 4.65 -10.45
N LEU A 8 -11.57 4.35 -10.23
CA LEU A 8 -11.99 3.32 -9.27
C LEU A 8 -11.54 1.91 -9.71
N LEU A 9 -11.60 1.63 -11.01
CA LEU A 9 -11.17 0.33 -11.55
C LEU A 9 -9.65 0.15 -11.45
N LEU A 10 -8.87 1.18 -11.74
CA LEU A 10 -7.42 1.17 -11.53
C LEU A 10 -7.07 1.03 -10.04
N HIS A 11 -7.78 1.75 -9.16
CA HIS A 11 -7.61 1.62 -7.72
C HIS A 11 -7.85 0.18 -7.26
N LEU A 12 -8.96 -0.44 -7.69
CA LEU A 12 -9.27 -1.83 -7.40
C LEU A 12 -8.19 -2.80 -7.89
N LEU A 13 -7.72 -2.64 -9.15
CA LEU A 13 -6.73 -3.53 -9.73
C LEU A 13 -5.36 -3.46 -9.04
N VAL A 14 -4.95 -2.29 -8.58
CA VAL A 14 -3.65 -2.10 -7.90
C VAL A 14 -3.73 -2.47 -6.43
N GLU A 15 -4.81 -2.09 -5.75
CA GLU A 15 -4.93 -2.23 -4.31
C GLU A 15 -5.37 -3.63 -3.87
N VAL A 16 -6.06 -4.42 -4.72
CA VAL A 16 -6.41 -5.82 -4.40
C VAL A 16 -5.17 -6.71 -4.19
N PRO A 17 -4.20 -6.78 -5.13
CA PRO A 17 -2.99 -7.57 -4.90
C PRO A 17 -2.16 -6.99 -3.74
N ALA A 18 -2.17 -5.67 -3.55
CA ALA A 18 -1.50 -5.04 -2.41
C ALA A 18 -2.15 -5.45 -1.08
N SER A 19 -3.47 -5.37 -0.95
CA SER A 19 -4.20 -5.73 0.27
C SER A 19 -3.98 -7.20 0.63
N VAL A 20 -4.04 -8.09 -0.38
CA VAL A 20 -3.76 -9.52 -0.20
C VAL A 20 -2.31 -9.75 0.25
N SER A 21 -1.35 -9.00 -0.31
CA SER A 21 0.04 -9.07 0.15
C SER A 21 0.22 -8.58 1.60
N PHE A 22 -0.49 -7.54 2.04
CA PHE A 22 -0.46 -7.08 3.43
C PHE A 22 -1.13 -8.09 4.38
N LEU A 23 -2.20 -8.75 3.96
CA LEU A 23 -2.91 -9.76 4.76
C LEU A 23 -2.11 -11.07 4.92
N LEU A 24 -1.60 -11.60 3.81
CA LEU A 24 -0.97 -12.93 3.77
C LEU A 24 0.55 -12.90 3.92
N ALA A 25 1.20 -11.78 3.59
CA ALA A 25 2.65 -11.64 3.60
C ALA A 25 3.14 -10.45 4.45
N ALA A 26 2.35 -10.00 5.43
CA ALA A 26 2.71 -8.95 6.40
C ALA A 26 4.16 -9.08 6.95
N PRO A 27 4.65 -10.28 7.36
CA PRO A 27 6.01 -10.41 7.87
C PRO A 27 7.09 -10.01 6.85
N ARG A 28 6.85 -10.24 5.55
CA ARG A 28 7.81 -9.91 4.47
C ARG A 28 7.89 -8.42 4.17
N GLN A 29 6.91 -7.64 4.63
CA GLN A 29 6.87 -6.19 4.45
C GLN A 29 7.59 -5.44 5.56
N LEU A 30 7.85 -6.12 6.68
CA LEU A 30 8.63 -5.60 7.79
C LEU A 30 10.13 -5.82 7.50
N ARG A 31 10.95 -4.79 7.69
CA ARG A 31 12.41 -4.83 7.45
C ARG A 31 13.16 -5.79 8.39
N LYS A 32 12.52 -6.23 9.47
CA LYS A 32 13.15 -7.02 10.54
C LYS A 32 12.98 -8.50 10.23
N HIS A 33 14.08 -9.27 10.34
CA HIS A 33 14.08 -10.73 10.10
C HIS A 33 13.15 -11.49 11.05
N ASN A 34 12.95 -10.98 12.28
CA ASN A 34 11.98 -11.51 13.23
C ASN A 34 11.09 -10.35 13.75
N PRO A 35 10.01 -9.99 13.03
CA PRO A 35 9.12 -8.92 13.44
C PRO A 35 8.33 -9.31 14.69
N SER A 36 7.97 -8.32 15.53
CA SER A 36 7.13 -8.62 16.69
C SER A 36 5.72 -9.03 16.22
N PRO A 37 5.03 -9.92 16.93
CA PRO A 37 3.68 -10.37 16.56
C PRO A 37 2.70 -9.20 16.41
N GLU A 38 2.82 -8.17 17.26
CA GLU A 38 1.97 -6.99 17.25
C GLU A 38 2.17 -6.16 15.97
N ALA A 39 3.41 -6.04 15.49
CA ALA A 39 3.70 -5.34 14.24
C ALA A 39 3.12 -6.06 13.02
N VAL A 40 3.09 -7.40 13.03
CA VAL A 40 2.46 -8.21 11.99
C VAL A 40 0.95 -8.02 12.00
N LEU A 41 0.31 -8.09 13.18
CA LEU A 41 -1.13 -7.88 13.34
C LEU A 41 -1.56 -6.49 12.90
N ILE A 42 -0.79 -5.46 13.23
CA ILE A 42 -1.04 -4.08 12.76
C ILE A 42 -0.99 -4.02 11.22
N CYS A 43 0.01 -4.65 10.59
CA CYS A 43 0.10 -4.70 9.13
C CYS A 43 -1.10 -5.43 8.49
N GLN A 44 -1.56 -6.53 9.10
CA GLN A 44 -2.73 -7.26 8.64
C GLN A 44 -4.01 -6.43 8.78
N SER A 45 -4.17 -5.68 9.88
CA SER A 45 -5.28 -4.73 10.05
C SER A 45 -5.28 -3.64 8.98
N TYR A 46 -4.11 -3.11 8.59
CA TYR A 46 -4.01 -2.20 7.45
C TYR A 46 -4.35 -2.88 6.11
N GLY A 47 -3.95 -4.14 5.91
CA GLY A 47 -4.36 -4.94 4.76
C GLY A 47 -5.86 -5.18 4.69
N GLY A 48 -6.51 -5.43 5.83
CA GLY A 48 -7.97 -5.55 5.94
C GLY A 48 -8.70 -4.24 5.64
N LEU A 49 -8.16 -3.09 6.09
CA LEU A 49 -8.70 -1.78 5.78
C LEU A 49 -8.65 -1.49 4.26
N LEU A 50 -7.52 -1.81 3.62
CA LEU A 50 -7.36 -1.73 2.17
C LEU A 50 -8.34 -2.64 1.42
N LEU A 51 -8.56 -3.86 1.93
CA LEU A 51 -9.53 -4.77 1.35
C LEU A 51 -10.96 -4.21 1.48
N SER A 52 -11.30 -3.57 2.61
CA SER A 52 -12.59 -2.92 2.81
C SER A 52 -12.84 -1.78 1.82
N THR A 53 -11.84 -0.94 1.55
CA THR A 53 -11.94 0.13 0.53
C THR A 53 -12.11 -0.44 -0.88
N ASN A 54 -11.48 -1.58 -1.18
CA ASN A 54 -11.65 -2.29 -2.45
C ASN A 54 -13.07 -2.84 -2.62
N VAL A 55 -13.63 -3.47 -1.57
CA VAL A 55 -15.03 -3.93 -1.59
C VAL A 55 -15.98 -2.76 -1.80
N LEU A 56 -15.73 -1.62 -1.16
CA LEU A 56 -16.53 -0.42 -1.35
C LEU A 56 -16.48 0.08 -2.80
N CYS A 57 -15.28 0.15 -3.41
CA CYS A 57 -15.12 0.50 -4.82
C CYS A 57 -15.85 -0.49 -5.75
N PHE A 58 -15.75 -1.79 -5.47
CA PHE A 58 -16.41 -2.84 -6.23
C PHE A 58 -17.94 -2.71 -6.16
N LEU A 59 -18.51 -2.49 -4.96
CA LEU A 59 -19.94 -2.28 -4.79
C LEU A 59 -20.43 -1.04 -5.55
N PHE A 60 -19.69 0.07 -5.51
CA PHE A 60 -20.04 1.27 -6.27
C PHE A 60 -19.98 1.05 -7.79
N LEU A 61 -18.97 0.31 -8.28
CA LEU A 61 -18.87 -0.02 -9.70
C LEU A 61 -20.01 -0.95 -10.18
N VAL A 62 -20.39 -1.94 -9.36
CA VAL A 62 -21.45 -2.91 -9.71
C VAL A 62 -22.84 -2.28 -9.61
N TYR A 63 -23.12 -1.52 -8.54
CA TYR A 63 -24.47 -0.98 -8.28
C TYR A 63 -24.72 0.41 -8.89
N ARG A 64 -23.67 1.19 -9.18
CA ARG A 64 -23.79 2.59 -9.62
C ARG A 64 -23.04 2.89 -10.93
N GLY A 65 -22.43 1.90 -11.57
CA GLY A 65 -21.53 2.07 -12.72
C GLY A 65 -22.11 2.72 -13.99
N GLY A 66 -23.43 2.95 -14.05
CA GLY A 66 -24.10 3.66 -15.14
C GLY A 66 -24.05 5.19 -15.01
N ASP A 67 -24.22 5.73 -13.81
CA ASP A 67 -24.31 7.17 -13.53
C ASP A 67 -23.25 7.59 -12.52
N PHE A 68 -22.34 8.47 -12.97
CA PHE A 68 -21.31 9.03 -12.10
C PHE A 68 -21.93 10.12 -11.21
N ASP A 69 -22.41 9.70 -10.05
CA ASP A 69 -23.11 10.53 -9.09
C ASP A 69 -22.17 11.25 -8.09
N ASP A 70 -22.66 12.29 -7.43
CA ASP A 70 -21.92 13.10 -6.45
C ASP A 70 -21.34 12.23 -5.30
N ALA A 71 -22.06 11.18 -4.91
CA ALA A 71 -21.60 10.21 -3.92
C ALA A 71 -20.32 9.48 -4.36
N THR A 72 -20.20 9.14 -5.64
CA THR A 72 -19.03 8.49 -6.22
C THR A 72 -17.85 9.46 -6.27
N ALA A 73 -18.11 10.74 -6.53
CA ALA A 73 -17.09 11.79 -6.50
C ALA A 73 -16.54 12.02 -5.08
N ILE A 74 -17.41 12.08 -4.07
CA ILE A 74 -17.02 12.21 -2.66
C ILE A 74 -16.21 10.99 -2.19
N LEU A 75 -16.61 9.79 -2.61
CA LEU A 75 -15.86 8.57 -2.32
C LEU A 75 -14.48 8.57 -2.99
N ALA A 76 -14.39 8.97 -4.25
CA ALA A 76 -13.11 9.08 -4.94
C ALA A 76 -12.20 10.12 -4.25
N ALA A 77 -12.76 11.24 -3.79
CA ALA A 77 -12.03 12.26 -3.04
C ALA A 77 -11.53 11.73 -1.68
N SER A 78 -12.33 10.94 -0.97
CA SER A 78 -11.90 10.35 0.31
C SER A 78 -10.80 9.29 0.12
N LEU A 79 -10.90 8.47 -0.93
CA LEU A 79 -9.85 7.52 -1.31
C LEU A 79 -8.57 8.22 -1.79
N ALA A 80 -8.66 9.42 -2.38
CA ALA A 80 -7.49 10.21 -2.74
C ALA A 80 -6.65 10.59 -1.51
N VAL A 81 -7.27 10.84 -0.35
CA VAL A 81 -6.57 11.15 0.91
C VAL A 81 -5.76 9.94 1.39
N TYR A 82 -6.25 8.72 1.18
CA TYR A 82 -5.53 7.50 1.55
C TYR A 82 -4.15 7.42 0.87
N HIS A 83 -4.02 7.87 -0.37
CA HIS A 83 -2.77 7.82 -1.14
C HIS A 83 -1.64 8.69 -0.59
N VAL A 84 -1.94 9.65 0.29
CA VAL A 84 -0.90 10.44 0.97
C VAL A 84 0.02 9.55 1.81
N PHE A 85 -0.51 8.50 2.44
CA PHE A 85 0.27 7.62 3.32
C PHE A 85 1.25 6.71 2.56
N PRO A 86 0.87 6.01 1.46
CA PRO A 86 1.81 5.31 0.58
C PRO A 86 2.89 6.23 -0.01
N ILE A 87 2.52 7.45 -0.44
CA ILE A 87 3.47 8.43 -0.98
C ILE A 87 4.49 8.83 0.10
N TRP A 88 4.02 9.15 1.31
CA TRP A 88 4.89 9.45 2.44
C TRP A 88 5.82 8.28 2.77
N ARG A 89 5.29 7.05 2.81
CA ARG A 89 6.07 5.84 3.04
C ARG A 89 7.16 5.64 1.96
N ALA A 90 6.83 5.85 0.69
CA ALA A 90 7.79 5.76 -0.41
C ALA A 90 8.86 6.86 -0.30
N TRP A 91 8.46 8.08 0.03
CA TRP A 91 9.37 9.20 0.24
C TRP A 91 10.35 8.95 1.41
N VAL A 92 9.87 8.44 2.55
CA VAL A 92 10.73 8.03 3.67
C VAL A 92 11.69 6.90 3.27
N ARG A 93 11.25 5.94 2.46
CA ARG A 93 12.13 4.88 1.94
C ARG A 93 13.22 5.45 1.05
N ILE A 94 12.88 6.33 0.10
CA ILE A 94 13.85 6.99 -0.78
C ILE A 94 14.83 7.84 0.04
N ARG A 95 14.34 8.61 1.02
CA ARG A 95 15.17 9.47 1.86
C ARG A 95 16.06 8.68 2.83
N SER A 96 15.59 7.55 3.34
CA SER A 96 16.42 6.65 4.17
C SER A 96 17.42 5.82 3.37
N GLN A 97 17.17 5.57 2.07
CA GLN A 97 18.14 4.99 1.14
C GLN A 97 19.10 6.04 0.54
N GLY A 98 18.70 7.32 0.51
CA GLY A 98 19.53 8.46 0.10
C GLY A 98 20.53 8.95 1.14
N GLY A 99 20.64 8.26 2.28
CA GLY A 99 21.74 8.45 3.24
C GLY A 99 23.02 7.79 2.76
N TRP A 100 23.83 8.54 1.99
CA TRP A 100 25.23 8.29 1.63
C TRP A 100 25.52 7.01 0.79
N PRO A 101 26.02 7.13 -0.45
CA PRO A 101 26.43 5.99 -1.29
C PRO A 101 27.72 5.28 -0.82
N GLY A 102 28.04 5.33 0.49
CA GLY A 102 29.25 4.76 1.08
C GLY A 102 29.04 3.73 2.20
N ARG A 103 27.82 3.56 2.75
CA ARG A 103 27.60 2.61 3.87
C ARG A 103 27.12 1.22 3.45
N GLY A 104 26.41 1.09 2.33
CA GLY A 104 25.92 -0.22 1.87
C GLY A 104 27.03 -1.19 1.50
N TRP A 105 28.13 -0.68 0.94
CA TRP A 105 29.30 -1.48 0.57
C TRP A 105 30.17 -1.81 1.79
N ALA A 106 30.29 -0.89 2.76
CA ALA A 106 31.06 -1.11 3.99
C ALA A 106 30.44 -2.20 4.88
N GLN A 107 29.10 -2.24 4.99
CA GLN A 107 28.41 -3.22 5.82
C GLN A 107 28.39 -4.62 5.19
N GLN A 108 28.45 -4.71 3.85
CA GLN A 108 28.57 -5.97 3.12
C GLN A 108 30.02 -6.49 3.10
N ALA A 109 31.02 -5.61 3.16
CA ALA A 109 32.43 -5.97 3.31
C ALA A 109 32.75 -6.49 4.73
N GLU A 110 32.18 -5.90 5.79
CA GLU A 110 32.36 -6.39 7.17
C GLU A 110 31.73 -7.77 7.42
N THR A 111 30.64 -8.10 6.72
CA THR A 111 29.98 -9.41 6.86
C THR A 111 30.60 -10.53 6.02
N LEU A 112 31.40 -10.18 5.01
CA LEU A 112 32.10 -11.15 4.14
C LEU A 112 33.60 -11.28 4.44
N GLY A 113 34.19 -10.34 5.19
CA GLY A 113 35.62 -10.31 5.52
C GLY A 113 36.00 -10.94 6.87
N GLY A 114 35.06 -11.53 7.59
CA GLY A 114 35.31 -12.23 8.86
C GLY A 114 35.57 -13.73 8.67
N ILE A 115 36.76 -14.07 8.19
CA ILE A 115 37.38 -15.40 8.33
C ILE A 115 38.49 -15.31 9.36
#